data_AF-A0A4U7D792-F1
#
_entry.id   AF-A0A4U7D792-F1
#
_cell.length_a   1.000
_cell.length_b   1.000
_cell.length_c   1.000
_cell.angle_alpha   90.00
_cell.angle_beta   90.00
_cell.angle_gamma   90.00
#
_symmetry.space_group_name_H-M   'P 1'
#
loop_
_entity.id
_entity.type
_entity.pdbx_description
1 polymer ?
#
loop_
_entity_poly.entity_id
_entity_poly.type
_entity_poly.pdbx_seq_one_letter_code
_entity_poly.pdbx_strand_id
1 'polypeptide(L)'
;MTVARLIRELADDDAADRSMLVVEHDLAILDLLADTLHVAYGEPGAYGVITDPKSVRKGINEYLKGYLDNENMRIRPSAITFEEHAPRVASRSQTLIEYPDLRKSYGDGEFELHVEGGEINRSEVL
;
A
#
# COMPACT_ATOMS: atom_id res chain seq x y z
N MET A 1 9.90 -5.09 2.04
CA MET A 1 10.83 -3.94 2.22
C MET A 1 12.23 -4.20 1.68
N THR A 2 12.84 -5.37 1.87
CA THR A 2 14.20 -5.68 1.38
C THR A 2 14.35 -5.60 -0.15
N VAL A 3 13.35 -6.10 -0.89
CA VAL A 3 13.37 -6.11 -2.37
C VAL A 3 13.37 -4.69 -2.94
N ALA A 4 12.55 -3.80 -2.40
CA ALA A 4 12.49 -2.41 -2.85
C ALA A 4 13.83 -1.69 -2.64
N ARG A 5 14.46 -1.86 -1.47
CA ARG A 5 15.78 -1.26 -1.20
C ARG A 5 16.85 -1.79 -2.15
N LEU A 6 16.89 -3.10 -2.40
CA LEU A 6 17.83 -3.69 -3.34
C LEU A 6 17.66 -3.12 -4.76
N ILE A 7 16.41 -2.96 -5.22
CA ILE A 7 16.13 -2.34 -6.53
C ILE A 7 16.66 -0.90 -6.54
N ARG A 8 16.42 -0.12 -5.48
CA ARG A 8 16.91 1.25 -5.39
C ARG A 8 18.45 1.33 -5.42
N GLU A 9 19.13 0.47 -4.68
CA GLU A 9 20.59 0.37 -4.67
C GLU A 9 21.17 0.04 -6.05
N LEU A 10 20.48 -0.78 -6.85
CA LEU A 10 20.88 -1.08 -8.22
C LEU A 10 20.64 0.08 -9.20
N ALA A 11 19.69 0.97 -8.89
CA ALA A 11 19.40 2.18 -9.65
C ALA A 11 20.48 3.25 -9.43
N ASP A 12 20.90 3.39 -8.17
CA ASP A 12 21.85 4.40 -7.70
C ASP A 12 23.33 4.00 -7.94
N ASP A 13 23.56 2.85 -8.60
CA ASP A 13 24.90 2.37 -8.99
C ASP A 13 25.46 3.20 -10.15
N ASP A 14 26.11 4.33 -9.81
CA ASP A 14 26.71 5.31 -10.73
C ASP A 14 27.69 4.71 -11.77
N ALA A 15 28.21 3.50 -11.54
CA ALA A 15 29.11 2.82 -12.46
C ALA A 15 28.40 2.28 -13.72
N ALA A 16 27.08 2.14 -13.66
CA ALA A 16 26.25 1.70 -14.77
C ALA A 16 25.05 2.64 -14.84
N ASP A 17 25.09 3.60 -15.77
CA ASP A 17 23.99 4.51 -16.08
C ASP A 17 22.71 3.72 -16.44
N ARG A 18 21.93 3.34 -15.42
CA ARG A 18 20.82 2.38 -15.49
C ARG A 18 19.52 3.12 -15.25
N SER A 19 18.65 3.10 -16.26
CA SER A 19 17.26 3.52 -16.09
C SER A 19 16.38 2.33 -15.70
N MET A 20 15.52 2.50 -14.71
CA MET A 20 14.55 1.48 -14.30
C MET A 20 13.11 1.96 -14.43
N LEU A 21 12.26 1.05 -14.91
CA LEU A 21 10.82 1.22 -14.99
C LEU A 21 10.16 0.18 -14.10
N VAL A 22 9.32 0.65 -13.18
CA VAL A 22 8.60 -0.21 -12.22
C VAL A 22 7.10 0.02 -12.39
N VAL A 23 6.34 -1.07 -12.41
CA VAL A 23 4.86 -1.04 -12.44
C VAL A 23 4.38 -1.71 -11.16
N GLU A 24 3.65 -0.95 -10.34
CA GLU A 24 3.18 -1.38 -9.04
C GLU A 24 1.74 -0.93 -8.79
N HIS A 25 1.05 -1.69 -7.94
CA HIS A 25 -0.28 -1.34 -7.45
C HIS A 25 -0.26 -0.81 -6.01
N ASP A 26 0.87 -0.97 -5.30
CA ASP A 26 1.06 -0.50 -3.94
C ASP A 26 1.70 0.90 -3.92
N LEU A 27 0.97 1.89 -3.40
CA LEU A 27 1.43 3.27 -3.30
C LEU A 27 2.61 3.44 -2.33
N ALA A 28 2.71 2.63 -1.28
CA ALA A 28 3.80 2.73 -0.30
C ALA A 28 5.13 2.24 -0.90
N ILE A 29 5.07 1.19 -1.73
CA ILE A 29 6.25 0.70 -2.46
C ILE A 29 6.67 1.71 -3.53
N LEU A 30 5.71 2.31 -4.25
CA LEU A 30 5.99 3.36 -5.23
C LEU A 30 6.66 4.60 -4.61
N ASP A 31 6.20 5.03 -3.44
CA ASP A 31 6.78 6.16 -2.71
C ASP A 31 8.24 5.91 -2.29
N LEU A 32 8.55 4.65 -1.95
CA LEU A 32 9.91 4.25 -1.58
C LEU A 32 10.85 4.13 -2.79
N LEU A 33 10.34 3.72 -3.94
CA LEU A 33 11.16 3.32 -5.09
C LEU A 33 11.37 4.41 -6.13
N ALA A 34 10.32 5.17 -6.45
CA ALA A 34 10.29 5.98 -7.65
C ALA A 34 10.86 7.40 -7.43
N ASP A 35 11.53 7.94 -8.44
CA ASP A 35 11.88 9.36 -8.51
C ASP A 35 10.80 10.18 -9.23
N THR A 36 10.18 9.54 -10.23
CA THR A 36 9.12 10.11 -11.07
C THR A 36 8.02 9.08 -11.23
N LEU A 37 6.77 9.54 -11.24
CA LEU A 37 5.59 8.70 -11.32
C LEU A 37 4.71 9.09 -12.52
N HIS A 38 4.21 8.08 -13.22
CA HIS A 38 3.20 8.23 -14.27
C HIS A 38 1.93 7.52 -13.80
N VAL A 39 0.77 8.15 -13.98
CA VAL A 39 -0.52 7.54 -13.64
C VAL A 39 -1.15 7.01 -14.93
N ALA A 40 -1.58 5.75 -14.91
CA ALA A 40 -2.38 5.18 -15.98
C ALA A 40 -3.87 5.31 -15.65
N TYR A 41 -4.68 5.78 -16.59
CA TYR A 41 -6.14 5.87 -16.45
C TYR A 41 -6.86 5.51 -17.76
N GLY A 42 -8.13 5.14 -17.67
CA GLY A 42 -8.94 4.77 -18.83
C GLY A 42 -10.04 3.78 -18.47
N GLU A 43 -10.46 2.98 -19.44
CA GLU A 43 -11.48 1.95 -19.28
C GLU A 43 -10.85 0.56 -19.49
N PRO A 44 -10.88 -0.33 -18.48
CA PRO A 44 -10.30 -1.67 -18.58
C PRO A 44 -10.85 -2.44 -19.80
N GLY A 45 -9.95 -2.92 -20.66
CA GLY A 45 -10.30 -3.67 -21.87
C GLY A 45 -10.70 -2.81 -23.08
N ALA A 46 -10.80 -1.49 -22.92
CA ALA A 46 -11.10 -0.58 -24.03
C ALA A 46 -9.91 0.34 -24.36
N TYR A 47 -9.45 1.15 -23.40
CA TYR A 47 -8.33 2.06 -23.61
C TYR A 47 -7.63 2.44 -22.31
N GLY A 48 -6.36 2.85 -22.42
CA GLY A 48 -5.57 3.40 -21.33
C GLY A 48 -4.69 4.55 -21.82
N VAL A 49 -4.55 5.57 -20.99
CA VAL A 49 -3.73 6.76 -21.23
C VAL A 49 -2.74 6.89 -20.08
N ILE A 50 -1.49 7.18 -20.41
CA ILE A 50 -0.41 7.44 -19.44
C ILE A 50 -0.24 8.95 -19.33
N THR A 51 -0.24 9.48 -18.10
CA THR A 51 0.01 10.91 -17.86
C THR A 51 1.45 11.28 -18.15
N ASP A 52 1.71 12.58 -18.29
CA ASP A 52 3.07 13.10 -18.22
C ASP A 52 3.76 12.76 -16.87
N PRO A 53 5.10 12.76 -16.83
CA PRO A 53 5.86 12.53 -15.60
C PRO A 53 5.51 13.54 -14.51
N LYS A 54 5.21 13.04 -13.31
CA LYS A 54 4.91 13.85 -12.12
C LYS A 54 5.87 13.48 -11.00
N SER A 55 6.10 14.41 -10.06
CA SER A 55 6.79 14.06 -8.82
C SER A 55 5.96 13.04 -8.04
N VAL A 56 6.62 12.10 -7.38
CA VAL A 56 5.96 10.98 -6.68
C VAL A 56 4.90 11.46 -5.71
N ARG A 57 5.24 12.43 -4.85
CA ARG A 57 4.29 13.04 -3.91
C ARG A 57 3.08 13.66 -4.62
N LYS A 58 3.26 14.38 -5.73
CA LYS A 58 2.14 15.01 -6.44
C LYS A 58 1.26 13.94 -7.11
N GLY A 59 1.87 12.98 -7.78
CA GLY A 59 1.15 11.89 -8.48
C GLY A 59 0.33 11.02 -7.53
N ILE A 60 0.89 10.61 -6.39
CA ILE A 60 0.17 9.83 -5.37
C ILE A 60 -1.03 10.63 -4.83
N ASN A 61 -0.85 11.92 -4.53
CA ASN A 61 -1.94 12.77 -4.02
C ASN A 61 -3.06 12.99 -5.05
N GLU A 62 -2.73 13.23 -6.33
CA GLU A 62 -3.72 13.32 -7.41
C GLU A 62 -4.50 12.00 -7.57
N TYR A 63 -3.78 10.86 -7.54
CA TYR A 63 -4.39 9.54 -7.59
C TYR A 63 -5.36 9.29 -6.43
N LEU A 64 -4.97 9.64 -5.19
CA LEU A 64 -5.83 9.51 -4.01
C LEU A 64 -7.06 10.41 -4.07
N LYS A 65 -6.91 11.66 -4.54
CA LYS A 65 -8.01 12.60 -4.77
C LYS A 65 -8.98 12.13 -5.86
N GLY A 66 -8.53 11.29 -6.79
CA GLY A 66 -9.33 10.79 -7.89
C GLY A 66 -9.47 11.78 -9.06
N TYR A 67 -8.62 12.79 -9.11
CA TYR A 67 -8.66 13.84 -10.13
C TYR A 67 -7.24 14.20 -10.58
N LEU A 68 -7.02 14.13 -11.89
CA LEU A 68 -5.76 14.43 -12.55
C LEU A 68 -5.82 15.85 -13.09
N ASP A 69 -5.14 16.79 -12.41
CA ASP A 69 -5.30 18.23 -12.65
C ASP A 69 -4.84 18.64 -14.05
N ASN A 70 -3.67 18.15 -14.50
CA ASN A 70 -3.12 18.52 -15.81
C ASN A 70 -3.95 17.97 -16.97
N GLU A 71 -4.48 16.75 -16.80
CA GLU A 71 -5.27 16.05 -17.80
C GLU A 71 -6.76 16.44 -17.76
N ASN A 72 -7.16 17.27 -16.79
CA ASN A 72 -8.55 17.66 -16.55
C ASN A 72 -9.50 16.46 -16.50
N MET A 73 -9.05 15.37 -15.84
CA MET A 73 -9.71 14.07 -15.88
C MET A 73 -10.05 13.57 -14.47
N ARG A 74 -11.30 13.14 -14.27
CA ARG A 74 -11.75 12.48 -13.04
C ARG A 74 -11.67 10.97 -13.21
N ILE A 75 -10.75 10.34 -12.48
CA ILE A 75 -10.54 8.89 -12.52
C ILE A 75 -11.31 8.14 -11.43
N ARG A 76 -11.81 8.85 -10.42
CA ARG A 76 -12.61 8.27 -9.33
C ARG A 76 -13.68 9.27 -8.86
N PRO A 77 -14.89 8.80 -8.49
CA PRO A 77 -15.98 9.69 -8.02
C PRO A 77 -15.67 10.37 -6.68
N SER A 78 -14.98 9.69 -5.77
CA SER A 78 -14.67 10.19 -4.42
C SER A 78 -13.18 10.10 -4.11
N ALA A 79 -12.68 11.06 -3.32
CA ALA A 79 -11.31 11.04 -2.82
C ALA A 79 -11.14 9.97 -1.72
N ILE A 80 -9.96 9.36 -1.65
CA ILE A 80 -9.52 8.60 -0.48
C ILE A 80 -8.85 9.58 0.47
N THR A 81 -9.35 9.66 1.69
CA THR A 81 -8.77 10.47 2.77
C THR A 81 -8.36 9.55 3.89
N PHE A 82 -7.12 9.68 4.36
CA PHE A 82 -6.63 8.94 5.51
C PHE A 82 -6.96 9.75 6.76
N GLU A 83 -7.81 9.20 7.63
CA GLU A 83 -8.00 9.75 8.97
C GLU A 83 -6.84 9.27 9.86
N GLU A 84 -6.15 10.20 10.51
CA GLU A 84 -4.92 9.93 11.26
C GLU A 84 -5.15 8.90 12.38
N HIS A 85 -6.35 8.88 12.95
CA HIS A 85 -6.90 7.83 13.79
C HIS A 85 -8.39 7.80 13.51
N ALA A 86 -8.95 6.66 13.09
CA ALA A 86 -10.38 6.47 13.26
C ALA A 86 -10.67 6.73 14.74
N PRO A 87 -11.61 7.63 15.11
CA PRO A 87 -11.96 7.81 16.50
C PRO A 87 -12.36 6.43 17.02
N ARG A 88 -11.50 5.82 17.83
CA ARG A 88 -11.86 4.69 18.67
C ARG A 88 -12.88 5.28 19.61
N VAL A 89 -14.15 5.30 19.21
CA VAL A 89 -15.23 5.38 20.15
C VAL A 89 -14.91 4.21 21.05
N ALA A 90 -14.52 4.50 22.29
CA ALA A 90 -14.44 3.54 23.37
C ALA A 90 -15.88 3.09 23.65
N SER A 91 -16.51 2.49 22.65
CA SER A 91 -17.55 1.52 22.83
C SER A 91 -16.88 0.51 23.73
N ARG A 92 -17.43 0.35 24.94
CA ARG A 92 -17.24 -0.86 25.74
C ARG A 92 -17.75 -2.00 24.89
N SER A 93 -16.95 -2.40 23.92
CA SER A 93 -17.27 -3.54 23.12
C SER A 93 -17.11 -4.73 24.03
N GLN A 94 -18.18 -5.50 24.15
CA GLN A 94 -18.16 -6.70 24.96
C GLN A 94 -17.21 -7.67 24.28
N THR A 95 -16.26 -8.21 25.05
CA THR A 95 -15.42 -9.32 24.63
C THR A 95 -16.32 -10.42 24.07
N LEU A 96 -16.16 -10.72 22.79
CA LEU A 96 -16.95 -11.75 22.10
C LEU A 96 -16.36 -13.12 22.39
N ILE A 97 -15.03 -13.21 22.29
CA ILE A 97 -14.27 -14.42 22.52
C ILE A 97 -12.87 -14.06 23.01
N GLU A 98 -12.38 -14.85 23.94
CA GLU A 98 -10.98 -14.84 24.39
C GLU A 98 -10.34 -16.11 23.85
N TYR A 99 -9.12 -16.00 23.34
CA TYR A 99 -8.34 -17.16 22.93
C TYR A 99 -7.03 -17.22 23.74
N PRO A 100 -6.63 -18.41 24.22
CA PRO A 100 -5.39 -18.56 24.97
C PRO A 100 -4.19 -18.50 24.03
N ASP A 101 -2.99 -18.59 24.60
CA ASP A 101 -1.77 -18.81 23.81
C ASP A 101 -1.92 -20.04 22.92
N LEU A 102 -1.76 -19.85 21.61
CA LEU A 102 -1.82 -20.93 20.63
C LEU A 102 -0.43 -21.25 20.11
N ARG A 103 -0.16 -22.54 19.95
CA ARG A 103 1.06 -23.03 19.30
C ARG A 103 0.69 -24.02 18.22
N LYS A 104 1.26 -23.82 17.03
CA LYS A 104 1.11 -24.75 15.90
C LYS A 104 2.48 -25.04 15.32
N SER A 105 2.91 -26.29 15.44
CA SER A 105 4.11 -26.82 14.78
C SER A 105 3.70 -27.75 13.63
N TYR A 106 4.48 -27.72 12.54
CA TYR A 106 4.32 -28.62 11.40
C TYR A 106 5.26 -29.83 11.43
N GLY A 107 6.21 -29.87 12.35
CA GLY A 107 7.17 -30.98 12.49
C GLY A 107 8.48 -30.54 13.13
N ASP A 108 9.36 -31.50 13.42
CA ASP A 108 10.66 -31.23 14.00
C ASP A 108 11.56 -30.48 13.01
N GLY A 109 11.97 -29.26 13.37
CA GLY A 109 12.80 -28.40 12.52
C GLY A 109 12.04 -27.63 11.43
N GLU A 110 10.71 -27.76 11.40
CA GLU A 110 9.85 -26.99 10.49
C GLU A 110 9.30 -25.72 11.18
N PHE A 111 8.47 -24.97 10.44
CA PHE A 111 7.87 -23.73 10.93
C PHE A 111 6.99 -23.97 12.18
N GLU A 112 7.21 -23.14 13.21
CA GLU A 112 6.37 -23.07 14.40
C GLU A 112 5.72 -21.68 14.49
N LEU A 113 4.40 -21.65 14.63
CA LEU A 113 3.62 -20.44 14.88
C LEU A 113 3.30 -20.36 16.36
N HIS A 114 3.71 -19.26 17.00
CA HIS A 114 3.26 -18.85 18.31
C HIS A 114 2.31 -17.66 18.17
N VAL A 115 1.13 -17.77 18.77
CA VAL A 115 0.17 -16.68 18.87
C VAL A 115 -0.04 -16.41 20.35
N GLU A 116 0.24 -15.17 20.77
CA GLU A 116 -0.07 -14.71 22.13
C GLU A 116 -1.59 -14.63 22.30
N GLY A 117 -2.08 -15.04 23.47
CA GLY A 117 -3.48 -14.98 23.82
C GLY A 117 -4.01 -13.55 23.73
N GLY A 118 -5.27 -13.41 23.35
CA GLY A 118 -5.91 -12.13 23.12
C GLY A 118 -7.42 -12.19 23.21
N GLU A 119 -8.03 -11.01 23.14
CA GLU A 119 -9.47 -10.83 23.18
C GLU A 119 -9.95 -10.26 21.84
N ILE A 120 -11.04 -10.80 21.32
CA ILE A 120 -11.72 -10.24 20.14
C ILE A 120 -13.01 -9.61 20.62
N ASN A 121 -13.16 -8.32 20.38
CA ASN A 121 -14.35 -7.57 20.77
C ASN A 121 -15.44 -7.62 19.70
N ARG A 122 -16.71 -7.47 20.10
CA ARG A 122 -17.81 -7.35 19.12
C ARG A 122 -17.63 -6.13 18.21
N SER A 123 -17.85 -6.32 16.91
CA SER A 123 -17.78 -5.23 15.92
C SER A 123 -16.42 -4.53 15.83
N GLU A 124 -15.34 -5.18 16.28
CA GLU A 124 -13.98 -4.74 16.05
C GLU A 124 -13.46 -5.32 14.73
N VAL A 125 -12.59 -4.56 14.06
CA VAL A 125 -11.80 -5.04 12.92
C VAL A 125 -10.34 -5.06 13.39
N LEU A 126 -9.79 -6.27 13.54
CA LEU A 126 -8.40 -6.52 13.92
C LEU A 126 -7.48 -6.47 12.69
#